data_AF-A0A1B0ZWM5-F1
#
_entry.id   AF-A0A1B0ZWM5-F1
#
_cell.length_a   1.000
_cell.length_b   1.000
_cell.length_c   1.000
_cell.angle_alpha   90.00
_cell.angle_beta   90.00
_cell.angle_gamma   90.00
#
_symmetry.space_group_name_H-M   'P 1'
#
loop_
_entity.id
_entity.type
_entity.pdbx_description
1 polymer ?
#
loop_
_entity_poly.entity_id
_entity_poly.type
_entity_poly.pdbx_seq_one_letter_code
_entity_poly.pdbx_strand_id
1 'polypeptide(L)'
;MSTAEKLTRPGYLSKSIGLMSTAARAAGVDLGAAMKKGDITAVDYATMVHRCNSSNCARKCEHWRNAEPDATAAPSFCANLEILERLKP
;
A
#
# COMPACT_ATOMS: atom_id res chain seq x y z
N MET A 1 -9.38 -19.82 -11.80
CA MET A 1 -7.94 -19.47 -11.79
C MET A 1 -7.48 -19.36 -10.34
N SER A 2 -6.39 -20.04 -9.98
CA SER A 2 -5.87 -20.07 -8.61
C SER A 2 -5.21 -18.73 -8.21
N THR A 3 -5.26 -18.39 -6.93
CA THR A 3 -4.63 -17.17 -6.36
C THR A 3 -3.12 -17.13 -6.62
N ALA A 4 -2.46 -18.29 -6.59
CA ALA A 4 -1.02 -18.42 -6.86
C ALA A 4 -0.66 -18.00 -8.31
N GLU A 5 -1.55 -18.29 -9.25
CA GLU A 5 -1.37 -18.03 -10.69
C GLU A 5 -1.53 -16.54 -11.04
N LYS A 6 -2.28 -15.78 -10.22
CA LYS A 6 -2.41 -14.33 -10.38
C LYS A 6 -1.16 -13.60 -9.88
N LEU A 7 -0.54 -14.09 -8.80
CA LEU A 7 0.64 -13.47 -8.19
C LEU A 7 1.87 -13.48 -9.11
N THR A 8 1.98 -14.46 -10.01
CA THR A 8 3.05 -14.57 -11.01
C THR A 8 2.78 -13.81 -12.32
N ARG A 9 1.60 -13.19 -12.49
CA ARG A 9 1.33 -12.39 -13.70
C ARG A 9 2.13 -11.08 -13.68
N PRO A 10 2.91 -10.79 -14.73
CA PRO A 10 3.55 -9.50 -14.89
C PRO A 10 2.48 -8.39 -14.82
N GLY A 11 2.66 -7.46 -13.87
CA GLY A 11 1.74 -6.32 -13.67
C GLY A 11 0.61 -6.50 -12.65
N TYR A 12 0.36 -7.72 -12.14
CA TYR A 12 -0.69 -7.91 -11.11
C TYR A 12 -0.32 -7.22 -9.79
N LEU A 13 0.95 -7.35 -9.38
CA LEU A 13 1.46 -6.70 -8.19
C LEU A 13 1.82 -5.23 -8.41
N SER A 14 2.13 -4.80 -9.64
CA SER A 14 2.56 -3.42 -9.90
C SER A 14 1.47 -2.41 -9.57
N LYS A 15 0.20 -2.74 -9.84
CA LYS A 15 -0.95 -1.92 -9.43
C LYS A 15 -1.04 -1.77 -7.91
N SER A 16 -0.95 -2.89 -7.19
CA SER A 16 -0.99 -2.89 -5.72
C SER A 16 0.19 -2.13 -5.11
N ILE A 17 1.39 -2.25 -5.69
CA ILE A 17 2.58 -1.47 -5.30
C ILE A 17 2.35 0.03 -5.50
N GLY A 18 1.78 0.44 -6.64
CA GLY A 18 1.48 1.84 -6.94
C GLY A 18 0.44 2.44 -6.00
N LEU A 19 -0.63 1.70 -5.71
CA LEU A 19 -1.67 2.11 -4.76
C LEU A 19 -1.11 2.20 -3.33
N MET A 20 -0.30 1.22 -2.91
CA MET A 20 0.34 1.24 -1.59
C MET A 20 1.27 2.44 -1.44
N SER A 21 2.13 2.69 -2.44
CA SER A 21 3.02 3.86 -2.46
C SER A 21 2.25 5.18 -2.40
N THR A 22 1.09 5.27 -3.06
CA THR A 22 0.23 6.46 -2.96
C THR A 22 -0.30 6.63 -1.54
N ALA A 23 -0.91 5.59 -0.96
CA ALA A 23 -1.49 5.67 0.37
C ALA A 23 -0.44 6.01 1.45
N ALA A 24 0.78 5.46 1.33
CA ALA A 24 1.87 5.78 2.24
C ALA A 24 2.30 7.25 2.14
N ARG A 25 2.46 7.77 0.93
CA ARG A 25 2.79 9.19 0.71
C ARG A 25 1.72 10.13 1.26
N ALA A 26 0.44 9.82 1.03
CA ALA A 26 -0.66 10.59 1.61
C ALA A 26 -0.60 10.57 3.15
N ALA A 27 -0.24 9.44 3.76
CA ALA A 27 -0.03 9.34 5.21
C ALA A 27 1.27 10.00 5.72
N GLY A 28 2.07 10.64 4.86
CA GLY A 28 3.37 11.23 5.26
C GLY A 28 4.47 10.20 5.52
N VAL A 29 4.32 8.96 5.03
CA VAL A 29 5.26 7.86 5.26
C VAL A 29 6.16 7.66 4.04
N ASP A 30 7.48 7.75 4.25
CA ASP A 30 8.49 7.27 3.31
C ASP A 30 8.87 5.83 3.64
N LEU A 31 8.32 4.89 2.88
CA LEU A 31 8.58 3.46 3.03
C LEU A 31 10.05 3.08 2.78
N GLY A 32 10.74 3.81 1.91
CA GLY A 32 12.16 3.60 1.65
C GLY A 32 13.01 4.03 2.84
N ALA A 33 12.68 5.15 3.46
CA ALA A 33 13.31 5.60 4.71
C ALA A 33 13.01 4.64 5.87
N ALA A 34 11.75 4.21 6.02
CA ALA A 34 11.34 3.24 7.04
C ALA A 34 12.11 1.91 6.91
N MET A 35 12.31 1.41 5.68
CA MET A 35 13.14 0.23 5.43
C MET A 35 14.61 0.46 5.77
N LYS A 36 15.19 1.61 5.37
CA LYS A 36 16.60 1.94 5.67
C LYS A 36 16.86 2.07 7.17
N LYS A 37 15.89 2.62 7.92
CA LYS A 37 15.95 2.77 9.38
C LYS A 37 15.72 1.44 10.12
N GLY A 38 15.18 0.43 9.44
CA GLY A 38 14.83 -0.86 10.03
C GLY A 38 13.48 -0.88 10.74
N ASP A 39 12.65 0.14 10.55
CA ASP A 39 11.28 0.18 11.10
C ASP A 39 10.36 -0.87 10.44
N ILE A 40 10.68 -1.25 9.19
CA ILE A 40 10.11 -2.40 8.48
C ILE A 40 11.20 -3.15 7.71
N THR A 41 11.03 -4.45 7.54
CA THR A 41 11.86 -5.28 6.67
C THR A 41 11.30 -5.36 5.24
N ALA A 42 12.08 -5.92 4.31
CA ALA A 42 11.59 -6.25 2.97
C ALA A 42 10.42 -7.24 3.00
N VAL A 43 10.40 -8.15 3.99
CA VAL A 43 9.31 -9.12 4.19
C VAL A 43 8.04 -8.43 4.67
N ASP A 44 8.17 -7.45 5.58
CA ASP A 44 7.03 -6.64 6.03
C ASP A 44 6.45 -5.84 4.87
N TYR A 45 7.30 -5.21 4.06
CA TYR A 45 6.85 -4.49 2.86
C TYR A 45 6.12 -5.41 1.86
N ALA A 46 6.68 -6.59 1.58
CA ALA A 46 6.03 -7.58 0.72
C ALA A 46 4.66 -8.01 1.28
N THR A 47 4.58 -8.16 2.61
CA THR A 47 3.34 -8.48 3.32
C THR A 47 2.31 -7.35 3.20
N MET A 48 2.73 -6.09 3.32
CA MET A 48 1.85 -4.92 3.10
C MET A 48 1.29 -4.88 1.68
N VAL A 49 2.13 -5.13 0.68
CA VAL A 49 1.71 -5.18 -0.74
C VAL A 49 0.75 -6.35 -0.97
N HIS A 50 1.04 -7.52 -0.41
CA HIS A 50 0.15 -8.69 -0.51
C HIS A 50 -1.21 -8.42 0.16
N ARG A 51 -1.21 -7.81 1.36
CA ARG A 51 -2.44 -7.40 2.05
C ARG A 51 -3.25 -6.41 1.21
N CYS A 52 -2.59 -5.40 0.65
CA CYS A 52 -3.23 -4.42 -0.25
C CYS A 52 -3.88 -5.13 -1.44
N ASN A 53 -3.16 -6.06 -2.06
CA ASN A 53 -3.64 -6.83 -3.19
C ASN A 53 -4.87 -7.71 -2.86
N SER A 54 -4.91 -8.28 -1.67
CA SER A 54 -5.97 -9.19 -1.22
C SER A 54 -7.17 -8.48 -0.58
N SER A 55 -7.04 -7.19 -0.25
CA SER A 55 -8.07 -6.40 0.46
C SER A 55 -9.32 -6.05 -0.38
N ASN A 56 -9.31 -6.35 -1.67
CA ASN A 56 -10.39 -6.05 -2.62
C ASN A 56 -10.84 -4.56 -2.66
N CYS A 57 -10.01 -3.64 -2.14
CA CYS A 57 -10.32 -2.21 -2.09
C CYS A 57 -9.75 -1.41 -3.26
N ALA A 58 -9.13 -2.05 -4.26
CA ALA A 58 -8.37 -1.40 -5.32
C ALA A 58 -9.16 -0.29 -6.05
N ARG A 59 -10.40 -0.58 -6.46
CA ARG A 59 -11.27 0.40 -7.15
C ARG A 59 -11.63 1.59 -6.24
N LYS A 60 -11.86 1.33 -4.96
CA LYS A 60 -12.15 2.39 -3.97
C LYS A 60 -10.91 3.26 -3.73
N CYS A 61 -9.73 2.65 -3.68
CA CYS A 61 -8.46 3.34 -3.56
C CYS A 61 -8.16 4.25 -4.77
N GLU A 62 -8.42 3.77 -5.98
CA GLU A 62 -8.29 4.57 -7.21
C GLU A 62 -9.24 5.76 -7.22
N HIS A 63 -10.51 5.54 -6.86
CA HIS A 63 -11.48 6.63 -6.78
C HIS A 63 -11.07 7.67 -5.73
N TRP A 64 -10.68 7.22 -4.54
CA TRP A 64 -10.21 8.08 -3.45
C TRP A 64 -9.02 8.95 -3.89
N ARG A 65 -7.96 8.36 -4.45
CA ARG A 65 -6.77 9.12 -4.88
C ARG A 65 -7.10 10.19 -5.92
N ASN A 66 -8.04 9.91 -6.82
CA ASN A 66 -8.44 10.86 -7.85
C ASN A 66 -9.34 11.98 -7.28
N ALA A 67 -10.14 11.67 -6.27
CA ALA A 67 -11.00 12.65 -5.59
C ALA A 67 -10.23 13.54 -4.62
N GLU A 68 -9.15 13.02 -4.02
CA GLU A 68 -8.36 13.68 -2.98
C GLU A 68 -6.85 13.66 -3.34
N PRO A 69 -6.41 14.39 -4.38
CA PRO A 69 -5.01 14.39 -4.81
C PRO A 69 -4.05 14.94 -3.74
N ASP A 70 -4.54 15.83 -2.87
CA ASP A 70 -3.78 16.50 -1.82
C ASP A 70 -4.05 15.91 -0.42
N ALA A 71 -4.52 14.65 -0.35
CA ALA A 71 -4.81 13.98 0.91
C ALA A 71 -3.57 13.93 1.82
N THR A 72 -3.76 14.32 3.08
CA THR A 72 -2.73 14.32 4.13
C THR A 72 -2.85 13.14 5.10
N ALA A 73 -3.71 12.17 4.76
CA ALA A 73 -3.85 10.91 5.47
C ALA A 73 -4.18 9.77 4.48
N ALA A 74 -3.82 8.53 4.84
CA ALA A 74 -4.31 7.36 4.14
C ALA A 74 -5.84 7.23 4.32
N PRO A 75 -6.56 6.64 3.36
CA PRO A 75 -8.00 6.51 3.48
C PRO A 75 -8.36 5.55 4.62
N SER A 76 -9.46 5.81 5.32
CA SER A 76 -9.91 5.01 6.48
C SER A 76 -10.16 3.53 6.16
N PHE A 77 -10.41 3.18 4.89
CA PHE A 77 -10.58 1.81 4.43
C PHE A 77 -9.27 1.11 4.04
N CYS A 78 -8.12 1.78 4.14
CA CYS A 78 -6.83 1.20 3.77
C CYS A 78 -6.54 -0.02 4.65
N ALA A 79 -6.30 -1.18 4.04
CA ALA A 79 -5.95 -2.40 4.77
C ALA A 79 -4.60 -2.31 5.52
N ASN A 80 -3.77 -1.32 5.16
CA ASN A 80 -2.51 -1.03 5.81
C ASN A 80 -2.57 0.23 6.70
N LEU A 81 -3.76 0.76 7.02
CA LEU A 81 -3.88 2.01 7.78
C LEU A 81 -3.09 1.96 9.09
N GLU A 82 -3.28 0.91 9.89
CA GLU A 82 -2.61 0.75 11.18
C GLU A 82 -1.08 0.79 11.09
N ILE A 83 -0.49 0.08 10.12
CA ILE A 83 0.97 0.07 9.94
C ILE A 83 1.46 1.40 9.37
N LEU A 84 0.69 2.07 8.50
CA LEU A 84 1.05 3.40 8.01
C LEU A 84 1.04 4.43 9.13
N GLU A 85 0.05 4.40 10.02
CA GLU A 85 0.00 5.30 11.19
C GLU A 85 1.19 5.06 12.13
N ARG A 86 1.62 3.82 12.32
CA ARG A 86 2.81 3.47 13.12
C ARG A 86 4.14 3.95 12.51
N LEU A 87 4.19 4.15 11.20
CA LEU A 87 5.41 4.55 10.47
C LEU A 87 5.49 6.06 10.24
N LYS A 88 4.51 6.82 10.71
CA LYS A 88 4.61 8.28 10.70
C LYS A 88 5.80 8.73 11.56
N PRO A 89 6.57 9.74 11.11
CA PRO A 89 7.69 10.29 11.86
C PRO A 89 7.26 10.97 13.17
#